data_AF-A0A838IB97-F1
#
_entry.id   AF-A0A838IB97-F1
#
_cell.length_a   1.000
_cell.length_b   1.000
_cell.length_c   1.000
_cell.angle_alpha   90.00
_cell.angle_beta   90.00
_cell.angle_gamma   90.00
#
_symmetry.space_group_name_H-M   'P 1'
#
loop_
_entity.id
_entity.type
_entity.pdbx_description
1 polymer ?
#
loop_
_entity_poly.entity_id
_entity_poly.type
_entity_poly.pdbx_seq_one_letter_code
_entity_poly.pdbx_strand_id
1 'polypeptide(L)'
;MRLLVVVLAVQVAVGGLFLVLVATDNVPFVDGDSDAAPARQPQPRADRFDSGAAFALLRAQVDLGPRPAGSPESRRLARRLRRLLPRGRFQA
;
A
#
# COMPACT_ATOMS: atom_id res chain seq x y z
N MET A 1 47.18 11.55 -7.51
CA MET A 1 46.58 10.67 -8.53
C MET A 1 46.31 9.25 -8.03
N ARG A 2 47.29 8.52 -7.47
CA ARG A 2 47.07 7.16 -6.91
C ARG A 2 45.89 7.07 -5.92
N LEU A 3 45.77 8.02 -5.00
CA LEU A 3 44.68 8.05 -4.02
C LEU A 3 43.29 8.19 -4.67
N LEU A 4 43.18 9.02 -5.71
CA LEU A 4 41.92 9.21 -6.46
C LEU A 4 41.53 7.94 -7.23
N VAL A 5 42.51 7.24 -7.79
CA VAL A 5 42.27 5.96 -8.48
C VAL A 5 41.80 4.89 -7.49
N VAL A 6 42.37 4.84 -6.29
CA VAL A 6 41.91 3.91 -5.24
C VAL A 6 40.50 4.24 -4.80
N VAL A 7 40.17 5.51 -4.56
CA VAL A 7 38.81 5.94 -4.17
C VAL A 7 37.80 5.60 -5.26
N LEU A 8 38.13 5.85 -6.53
CA LEU A 8 37.27 5.50 -7.66
C LEU A 8 37.04 3.98 -7.75
N ALA A 9 38.08 3.16 -7.58
CA ALA A 9 37.96 1.71 -7.59
C ALA A 9 37.06 1.20 -6.45
N VAL A 10 37.20 1.77 -5.25
CA VAL A 10 36.33 1.45 -4.11
C VAL A 10 34.89 1.86 -4.37
N GLN A 11 34.64 3.05 -4.93
CA GLN A 11 33.29 3.49 -5.28
C GLN A 11 32.61 2.58 -6.30
N VAL A 12 33.33 2.18 -7.35
CA VAL A 12 32.81 1.25 -8.36
C VAL A 12 32.53 -0.12 -7.74
N ALA A 13 33.41 -0.62 -6.85
CA ALA A 13 33.18 -1.88 -6.17
C ALA A 13 31.96 -1.84 -5.24
N VAL A 14 31.80 -0.76 -4.44
CA VAL A 14 30.66 -0.58 -3.55
C VAL A 14 29.36 -0.40 -4.33
N GLY A 15 29.36 0.42 -5.39
CA GLY A 15 28.19 0.63 -6.25
C GLY A 15 27.80 -0.63 -7.01
N GLY A 16 28.77 -1.38 -7.54
CA GLY A 16 28.52 -2.67 -8.19
C GLY A 16 27.97 -3.73 -7.23
N LEU A 17 28.52 -3.83 -6.02
CA LEU A 17 28.01 -4.72 -4.98
C LEU A 17 26.57 -4.35 -4.61
N PHE A 18 26.27 -3.07 -4.45
CA PHE A 18 24.91 -2.60 -4.17
C PHE A 18 23.94 -2.95 -5.31
N LEU A 19 24.36 -2.77 -6.58
CA LEU A 19 23.55 -3.15 -7.74
C LEU A 19 23.22 -4.64 -7.73
N VAL A 20 24.19 -5.50 -7.39
CA VAL A 20 23.97 -6.95 -7.26
C VAL A 20 22.97 -7.25 -6.15
N LEU A 21 23.13 -6.65 -4.96
CA LEU A 21 22.21 -6.86 -3.83
C LEU A 21 20.78 -6.42 -4.15
N VAL A 22 20.59 -5.33 -4.88
CA VAL A 22 19.27 -4.89 -5.36
C VAL A 22 18.70 -5.85 -6.39
N ALA A 23 19.51 -6.28 -7.36
CA ALA A 23 19.06 -7.20 -8.42
C ALA A 23 18.67 -8.59 -7.89
N THR A 24 19.19 -8.99 -6.73
CA THR A 24 18.88 -10.28 -6.08
C THR A 24 17.94 -10.16 -4.89
N ASP A 25 17.33 -8.99 -4.63
CA ASP A 25 16.45 -8.76 -3.47
C ASP A 25 17.13 -9.05 -2.09
N ASN A 26 18.45 -8.84 -1.98
CA ASN A 26 19.25 -9.10 -0.77
C ASN A 26 19.65 -7.80 -0.02
N VAL A 27 18.83 -6.75 -0.08
CA VAL A 27 19.13 -5.45 0.57
C VAL A 27 18.78 -5.47 2.06
N PRO A 28 19.74 -5.33 2.99
CA PRO A 28 19.56 -5.56 4.43
C PRO A 28 18.83 -4.43 5.20
N PHE A 29 18.13 -3.55 4.49
CA PHE A 29 17.44 -2.37 5.04
C PHE A 29 16.09 -2.12 4.36
N VAL A 30 15.65 -3.01 3.47
CA VAL A 30 14.29 -3.01 2.91
C VAL A 30 13.56 -4.19 3.52
N ASP A 31 13.19 -4.05 4.80
CA ASP A 31 12.45 -5.10 5.49
C ASP A 31 11.02 -5.20 4.94
N GLY A 32 10.76 -6.34 4.31
CA GLY A 32 9.45 -6.93 4.06
C GLY A 32 9.47 -8.41 4.45
N ASP A 33 9.97 -8.68 5.66
CA ASP A 33 9.86 -9.93 6.43
C ASP A 33 10.36 -11.23 5.76
N SER A 34 11.61 -11.59 6.12
CA SER A 34 12.05 -12.91 6.60
C SER A 34 11.89 -14.17 5.74
N ASP A 35 12.93 -15.01 5.82
CA ASP A 35 13.11 -16.40 5.35
C ASP A 35 12.04 -17.44 5.80
N ALA A 36 10.78 -17.04 5.96
CA ALA A 36 9.68 -17.94 6.17
C ALA A 36 9.40 -18.73 4.89
N ALA A 37 9.35 -20.07 4.98
CA ALA A 37 8.85 -20.93 3.91
C ALA A 37 7.58 -20.31 3.32
N PRO A 38 7.44 -20.20 1.98
CA PRO A 38 6.39 -19.40 1.37
C PRO A 38 5.04 -19.90 1.89
N ALA A 39 4.43 -19.09 2.75
CA ALA A 39 3.07 -19.34 3.19
C ALA A 39 2.23 -19.46 1.92
N ARG A 40 1.42 -20.52 1.80
CA ARG A 40 0.56 -20.74 0.64
C ARG A 40 -0.35 -19.51 0.50
N GLN A 41 0.07 -18.59 -0.37
CA GLN A 41 -0.65 -17.35 -0.58
C GLN A 41 -2.04 -17.74 -1.11
N PRO A 42 -3.12 -17.20 -0.55
CA PRO A 42 -4.44 -17.40 -1.12
C PRO A 42 -4.36 -16.96 -2.58
N GLN A 43 -4.52 -17.88 -3.53
CA GLN A 43 -4.60 -17.51 -4.94
C GLN A 43 -5.77 -16.54 -5.06
N PRO A 44 -5.56 -15.31 -5.57
CA PRO A 44 -6.63 -14.35 -5.71
C PRO A 44 -7.70 -14.98 -6.61
N ARG A 45 -8.85 -15.31 -6.02
CA ARG A 45 -10.05 -15.64 -6.78
C ARG A 45 -10.42 -14.36 -7.50
N ALA A 46 -10.20 -14.34 -8.83
CA ALA A 46 -10.53 -13.29 -9.79
C ALA A 46 -11.00 -11.96 -9.17
N ASP A 47 -10.23 -10.89 -9.33
CA ASP A 47 -10.61 -9.56 -8.89
C ASP A 47 -11.99 -9.18 -9.49
N ARG A 48 -13.02 -9.11 -8.64
CA ARG A 48 -14.39 -8.77 -9.02
C ARG A 48 -14.71 -7.30 -8.73
N PHE A 49 -13.71 -6.44 -8.80
CA PHE A 49 -13.94 -5.01 -8.61
C PHE A 49 -14.90 -4.47 -9.68
N ASP A 50 -16.08 -4.03 -9.24
CA ASP A 50 -17.07 -3.37 -10.07
C ASP A 50 -16.88 -1.85 -9.99
N SER A 51 -16.27 -1.27 -11.03
CA SER A 51 -16.00 0.16 -11.12
C SER A 51 -17.28 1.00 -11.22
N GLY A 52 -18.33 0.48 -11.84
CA GLY A 52 -19.62 1.16 -11.96
C GLY A 52 -20.31 1.28 -10.61
N ALA A 53 -20.35 0.18 -9.85
CA ALA A 53 -20.87 0.17 -8.48
C ALA A 53 -20.05 1.09 -7.55
N ALA A 54 -18.73 1.09 -7.69
CA ALA A 54 -17.85 1.96 -6.92
C ALA A 54 -18.13 3.45 -7.21
N PHE A 55 -18.27 3.82 -8.49
CA PHE A 55 -18.56 5.21 -8.87
C PHE A 55 -19.97 5.65 -8.44
N ALA A 56 -20.97 4.76 -8.53
CA ALA A 56 -22.31 5.02 -8.01
C ALA A 56 -22.30 5.26 -6.48
N LEU A 57 -21.52 4.48 -5.73
CA LEU A 57 -21.32 4.69 -4.29
C LEU A 57 -20.63 6.03 -4.00
N LEU A 58 -19.64 6.44 -4.80
CA LEU A 58 -18.98 7.74 -4.68
C LEU A 58 -19.96 8.89 -4.96
N ARG A 59 -20.76 8.80 -6.03
CA ARG A 59 -21.73 9.85 -6.37
C ARG A 59 -22.77 10.02 -5.26
N ALA A 60 -23.35 8.91 -4.81
CA ALA A 60 -24.33 8.93 -3.71
C ALA A 60 -23.75 9.44 -2.38
N GLN A 61 -22.42 9.46 -2.25
CA GLN A 61 -21.72 10.07 -1.14
C GLN A 61 -21.56 11.59 -1.33
N VAL A 62 -21.10 12.03 -2.50
CA VAL A 62 -20.92 13.45 -2.84
C VAL A 62 -22.24 14.21 -2.82
N ASP A 63 -23.34 13.58 -3.27
CA ASP A 63 -24.69 14.16 -3.27
C ASP A 63 -25.22 14.49 -1.86
N LEU A 64 -24.57 14.01 -0.80
CA LEU A 64 -24.89 14.41 0.58
C LEU A 64 -24.40 15.82 0.94
N GLY A 65 -23.59 16.45 0.08
CA GLY A 65 -22.96 17.74 0.34
C GLY A 65 -21.66 17.64 1.15
N PRO A 66 -21.11 18.78 1.62
CA PRO A 66 -19.93 18.81 2.47
C PRO A 66 -20.11 17.99 3.76
N ARG A 67 -19.11 17.20 4.14
CA ARG A 67 -19.15 16.31 5.32
C ARG A 67 -17.97 16.56 6.25
N PRO A 68 -17.87 17.73 6.90
CA PRO A 68 -16.89 17.94 7.95
C PRO A 68 -17.12 16.95 9.09
N ALA A 69 -16.07 16.64 9.85
CA ALA A 69 -16.13 15.69 10.95
C ALA A 69 -17.22 16.09 11.96
N GLY A 70 -18.05 15.12 12.37
CA GLY A 70 -19.13 15.33 13.34
C GLY A 70 -20.41 15.95 12.78
N SER A 71 -20.43 16.37 11.51
CA SER A 71 -21.64 16.90 10.86
C SER A 71 -22.80 15.90 10.82
N PRO A 72 -24.07 16.36 10.77
CA PRO A 72 -25.23 15.50 10.52
C PRO A 72 -25.07 14.60 9.28
N GLU A 73 -24.51 15.15 8.21
CA GLU A 73 -24.27 14.50 6.92
C GLU A 73 -23.22 13.39 7.06
N SER A 74 -22.12 13.64 7.77
CA SER A 74 -21.10 12.62 8.07
C SER A 74 -21.67 11.47 8.90
N ARG A 75 -22.52 11.76 9.90
CA ARG A 75 -23.21 10.73 10.72
C ARG A 75 -24.25 9.96 9.91
N ARG A 76 -24.93 10.61 8.97
CA ARG A 76 -25.86 9.95 8.04
C ARG A 76 -25.11 8.99 7.14
N LEU A 77 -23.97 9.42 6.58
CA LEU A 77 -23.12 8.57 5.78
C LEU A 77 -22.60 7.37 6.59
N ALA A 78 -22.06 7.61 7.79
CA ALA A 78 -21.51 6.56 8.63
C ALA A 78 -22.54 5.46 8.93
N ARG A 79 -23.80 5.83 9.22
CA ARG A 79 -24.90 4.87 9.41
C ARG A 79 -25.18 4.03 8.16
N ARG A 80 -25.07 4.62 6.96
CA ARG A 80 -25.25 3.90 5.69
C ARG A 80 -24.10 2.94 5.44
N LEU A 81 -22.84 3.40 5.56
CA LEU A 81 -21.65 2.57 5.34
C LEU A 81 -21.59 1.40 6.32
N ARG A 82 -21.99 1.61 7.57
CA ARG A 82 -22.08 0.53 8.58
C ARG A 82 -22.95 -0.65 8.12
N ARG A 83 -23.99 -0.39 7.32
CA ARG A 83 -24.89 -1.45 6.81
C ARG A 83 -24.36 -2.14 5.55
N LEU A 84 -23.51 -1.46 4.79
CA LEU A 84 -22.95 -1.98 3.54
C LEU A 84 -21.72 -2.85 3.77
N LEU A 85 -21.02 -2.65 4.89
CA LEU A 85 -19.80 -3.37 5.22
C LEU A 85 -20.10 -4.70 5.93
N PRO A 86 -19.42 -5.82 5.57
CA PRO A 86 -19.65 -7.14 6.17
C PRO A 86 -19.49 -7.19 7.70
N ARG A 87 -18.70 -6.26 8.27
CA ARG A 87 -18.47 -6.10 9.71
C ARG A 87 -18.53 -4.63 10.12
N GLY A 88 -19.45 -3.88 9.53
CA GLY A 88 -19.56 -2.43 9.77
C GLY A 88 -19.83 -2.11 11.23
N ARG A 89 -18.93 -1.33 11.85
CA ARG A 89 -19.06 -0.79 13.20
C ARG A 89 -18.53 0.64 13.26
N PHE A 90 -18.94 1.39 14.28
CA PHE A 90 -18.33 2.69 14.56
C PHE A 90 -16.99 2.51 15.29
N GLN A 91 -16.09 3.45 15.09
CA GLN A 91 -14.87 3.57 15.89
C GLN A 91 -15.23 4.07 17.29
N ALA A 92 -14.56 3.53 18.31
CA ALA A 92 -14.65 3.96 19.70
C ALA A 92 -13.72 5.15 19.97
#